data_AF-A0A9D1ILA0-F1
#
_entry.id   AF-A0A9D1ILA0-F1
#
_cell.length_a   1.000
_cell.length_b   1.000
_cell.length_c   1.000
_cell.angle_alpha   90.00
_cell.angle_beta   90.00
_cell.angle_gamma   90.00
#
_symmetry.space_group_name_H-M   'P 1'
#
loop_
_entity.id
_entity.type
_entity.pdbx_description
1 polymer ?
#
loop_
_entity_poly.entity_id
_entity_poly.type
_entity_poly.pdbx_seq_one_letter_code
_entity_poly.pdbx_strand_id
1 'polypeptide(L)'
;MSLFNNLKNILGFPETENENTADMQESVERTPYINPFKDETHHVPAPSEEPANQRPSLSIADIDEKMRMKIIEKLIDILNTSLPDYTKKYIDRNAQIQYIRQLIAADFDEAMSEIIKKCEESAKKEWLSDRIEMEQKIADAAKQAKEASERNESQKNRMMSLERQKAALNERIAALEAKTATAEAEKEQFQLETKSLMNKLKVSAVNEAEIKVVQEECEALKIEKDALLKKIEQLDETILTLKNQPAAESQQADSTLAEEIEKYKTVISGLQASIQRQNDEMYALNRQLAEKGTDMSLRDEINELKNELASKTHEAKLFAEKAEETDKLARQLKESAERTQKQHADEEEKLRNEIESLRNENASLQKQLEKKTAKRSIDMSVDTVEESEPKHVVPEKKKQTTVSAIDYSSEYTDWLLPTPPSVSIPIEEDEEPEEKPAGKQEKRHAGNPNAPEQMELFT
;
A
#
# COMPACT_ATOMS: atom_id res chain seq x y z
N MET A 1 26.22 -10.11 14.28
CA MET A 1 26.03 -8.67 13.97
C MET A 1 26.63 -8.26 12.62
N SER A 2 27.79 -8.76 12.15
CA SER A 2 28.42 -8.26 10.90
C SER A 2 27.70 -8.51 9.56
N LEU A 3 26.86 -9.54 9.44
CA LEU A 3 26.18 -9.81 8.15
C LEU A 3 25.09 -8.78 7.82
N PHE A 4 24.47 -8.18 8.84
CA PHE A 4 23.47 -7.12 8.67
C PHE A 4 24.10 -5.78 8.30
N ASN A 5 25.32 -5.50 8.77
CA ASN A 5 26.03 -4.25 8.43
C ASN A 5 26.44 -4.22 6.94
N ASN A 6 26.89 -5.36 6.40
CA ASN A 6 27.22 -5.45 4.97
C ASN A 6 25.98 -5.29 4.07
N LEU A 7 24.81 -5.77 4.50
CA LEU A 7 23.57 -5.59 3.75
C LEU A 7 23.08 -4.13 3.77
N LYS A 8 23.30 -3.41 4.87
CA LYS A 8 22.98 -1.97 4.99
C LYS A 8 23.88 -1.09 4.13
N ASN A 9 25.16 -1.40 4.06
CA ASN A 9 26.11 -0.66 3.21
C ASN A 9 25.85 -0.90 1.71
N ILE A 10 25.35 -2.09 1.33
CA ILE A 10 24.91 -2.38 -0.05
C ILE A 10 23.61 -1.64 -0.41
N LEU A 11 22.75 -1.35 0.58
CA LEU A 11 21.51 -0.58 0.39
C LEU A 11 21.69 0.95 0.54
N GLY A 12 22.91 1.45 0.74
CA GLY A 12 23.19 2.89 0.74
C GLY A 12 22.73 3.63 2.00
N PHE A 13 22.53 2.95 3.13
CA PHE A 13 22.28 3.63 4.40
C PHE A 13 23.61 4.01 5.07
N PRO A 14 23.86 5.29 5.39
CA PRO A 14 25.10 5.69 6.04
C PRO A 14 25.17 5.13 7.47
N GLU A 15 26.35 4.65 7.82
CA GLU A 15 26.69 3.99 9.08
C GLU A 15 26.72 5.05 10.20
N THR A 16 25.61 5.22 10.93
CA THR A 16 25.60 6.05 12.13
C THR A 16 26.04 5.22 13.32
N GLU A 17 27.33 5.29 13.63
CA GLU A 17 27.85 4.82 14.91
C GLU A 17 27.47 5.77 16.05
N ASN A 18 26.92 5.16 17.10
CA ASN A 18 26.91 5.56 18.51
C ASN A 18 26.11 6.80 18.97
N GLU A 19 25.23 6.49 19.93
CA GLU A 19 24.67 7.40 20.92
C GLU A 19 25.79 8.18 21.63
N ASN A 20 25.73 9.51 21.57
CA ASN A 20 26.21 10.38 22.63
C ASN A 20 25.46 11.71 22.56
N THR A 21 24.74 11.99 23.63
CA THR A 21 24.15 13.29 23.98
C THR A 21 25.25 14.31 24.22
N ALA A 22 25.35 15.32 23.36
CA ALA A 22 25.99 16.60 23.69
C ALA A 22 25.50 17.69 22.73
N ASP A 23 24.85 18.69 23.29
CA ASP A 23 24.63 20.00 22.67
C ASP A 23 25.96 20.56 22.16
N MET A 24 26.11 20.65 20.84
CA MET A 24 27.06 21.58 20.21
C MET A 24 26.36 22.28 19.06
N GLN A 25 25.97 23.52 19.31
CA GLN A 25 25.69 24.52 18.29
C GLN A 25 26.99 24.79 17.54
N GLU A 26 27.24 24.06 16.46
CA GLU A 26 28.28 24.40 15.51
C GLU A 26 27.62 25.07 14.30
N SER A 27 27.82 26.38 14.21
CA SER A 27 27.40 27.25 13.14
C SER A 27 28.15 26.89 11.86
N VAL A 28 27.64 25.90 11.13
CA VAL A 28 28.02 25.71 9.73
C VAL A 28 27.42 26.90 8.96
N GLU A 29 28.28 27.78 8.47
CA GLU A 29 27.92 28.82 7.50
C GLU A 29 27.18 28.16 6.33
N ARG A 30 25.85 28.21 6.39
CA ARG A 30 25.01 27.77 5.29
C ARG A 30 25.28 28.71 4.14
N THR A 31 25.99 28.22 3.13
CA THR A 31 25.90 28.82 1.80
C THR A 31 24.41 28.93 1.47
N PRO A 32 23.93 30.11 1.04
CA PRO A 32 22.52 30.28 0.80
C PRO A 32 22.13 29.30 -0.30
N TYR A 33 21.11 28.48 0.02
CA TYR A 33 20.48 27.60 -0.95
C TYR A 33 19.95 28.49 -2.09
N ILE A 34 20.61 28.41 -3.24
CA ILE A 34 20.14 29.06 -4.47
C ILE A 34 18.95 28.22 -4.93
N ASN A 35 17.75 28.72 -4.63
CA ASN A 35 16.49 28.11 -5.04
C ASN A 35 16.40 28.13 -6.57
N PRO A 36 16.40 26.97 -7.26
CA PRO A 36 16.33 26.92 -8.72
C PRO A 36 14.95 27.32 -9.27
N PHE A 37 13.96 27.61 -8.41
CA PHE A 37 12.59 27.96 -8.78
C PHE A 37 12.15 29.34 -8.24
N LYS A 38 13.08 30.22 -7.88
CA LYS A 38 12.74 31.61 -7.52
C LYS A 38 12.88 32.49 -8.75
N ASP A 39 11.75 32.84 -9.34
CA ASP A 39 11.62 33.82 -10.41
C ASP A 39 11.92 35.23 -9.87
N GLU A 40 13.19 35.56 -9.71
CA GLU A 40 13.59 36.95 -9.77
C GLU A 40 13.70 37.35 -11.24
N THR A 41 12.86 38.31 -11.61
CA THR A 41 12.70 38.89 -12.93
C THR A 41 14.04 39.39 -13.49
N HIS A 42 14.76 38.52 -14.18
CA HIS A 42 15.78 38.90 -15.14
C HIS A 42 15.30 38.52 -16.53
N HIS A 43 15.01 39.57 -17.28
CA HIS A 43 14.69 39.55 -18.70
C HIS A 43 15.87 38.93 -19.46
N VAL A 44 15.79 37.63 -19.74
CA VAL A 44 16.65 36.96 -20.72
C VAL A 44 15.83 36.75 -21.99
N PRO A 45 16.32 37.14 -23.18
CA PRO A 45 15.59 37.02 -24.43
C PRO A 45 15.36 35.54 -24.80
N ALA A 46 14.23 35.30 -25.46
CA ALA A 46 13.81 34.00 -26.01
C ALA A 46 14.91 33.28 -26.83
N PRO A 47 14.90 31.94 -26.88
CA PRO A 47 15.82 31.16 -27.71
C PRO A 47 15.55 31.52 -29.18
N SER A 48 16.54 32.19 -29.78
CA SER A 48 16.54 32.43 -31.21
C SER A 48 16.76 31.11 -31.92
N GLU A 49 15.93 30.82 -32.92
CA GLU A 49 16.18 29.80 -33.93
C GLU A 49 17.60 29.98 -34.47
N GLU A 50 18.52 29.11 -34.06
CA GLU A 50 19.83 29.03 -34.70
C GLU A 50 19.61 28.47 -36.12
N PRO A 51 19.97 29.22 -37.17
CA PRO A 51 19.91 28.70 -38.51
C PRO A 51 20.86 27.51 -38.61
N ALA A 52 20.37 26.44 -39.25
CA ALA A 52 21.14 25.28 -39.66
C ALA A 52 22.57 25.69 -40.03
N ASN A 53 23.50 25.30 -39.17
CA ASN A 53 24.92 25.61 -39.29
C ASN A 53 25.44 24.87 -40.53
N GLN A 54 25.27 25.48 -41.70
CA GLN A 54 25.99 25.14 -42.91
C GLN A 54 27.46 25.38 -42.58
N ARG A 55 28.15 24.34 -42.09
CA ARG A 55 29.62 24.36 -42.11
C ARG A 55 29.98 24.65 -43.56
N PRO A 56 30.63 25.79 -43.89
CA PRO A 56 31.20 25.93 -45.21
C PRO A 56 32.19 24.79 -45.33
N SER A 57 31.88 23.81 -46.18
CA SER A 57 32.83 22.79 -46.59
C SER A 57 33.88 23.50 -47.44
N LEU A 58 34.80 24.19 -46.78
CA LEU A 58 36.07 24.57 -47.37
C LEU A 58 36.65 23.26 -47.90
N SER A 59 36.78 23.15 -49.22
CA SER A 59 37.38 21.96 -49.79
C SER A 59 38.82 21.89 -49.29
N ILE A 60 39.35 20.69 -49.09
CA ILE A 60 40.74 20.48 -48.68
C ILE A 60 41.70 21.20 -49.64
N ALA A 61 41.31 21.30 -50.92
CA ALA A 61 42.04 22.06 -51.95
C ALA A 61 42.08 23.57 -51.68
N ASP A 62 41.02 24.16 -51.12
CA ASP A 62 40.98 25.60 -50.79
C ASP A 62 41.87 25.94 -49.58
N ILE A 63 42.03 25.01 -48.66
CA ILE A 63 42.89 25.16 -47.48
C ILE A 63 44.35 25.00 -47.90
N ASP A 64 44.62 24.00 -48.76
CA ASP A 64 45.95 23.74 -49.33
C ASP A 64 46.46 24.93 -50.15
N GLU A 65 45.62 25.51 -51.00
CA GLU A 65 45.97 26.71 -51.78
C GLU A 65 46.25 27.92 -50.89
N LYS A 66 45.45 28.13 -49.83
CA LYS A 66 45.70 29.22 -48.86
C LYS A 66 47.00 29.03 -48.09
N MET A 67 47.36 27.79 -47.74
CA MET A 67 48.64 27.49 -47.09
C MET A 67 49.83 27.69 -48.05
N ARG A 68 49.70 27.24 -49.31
CA ARG A 68 50.67 27.52 -50.39
C ARG A 68 50.94 29.02 -50.53
N MET A 69 49.87 29.81 -50.64
CA MET A 69 49.95 31.26 -50.77
C MET A 69 50.70 31.91 -49.60
N LYS A 70 50.37 31.51 -48.37
CA LYS A 70 50.98 32.06 -47.15
C LYS A 70 52.48 31.73 -47.04
N ILE A 71 52.89 30.53 -47.48
CA ILE A 71 54.29 30.11 -47.46
C ILE A 71 55.09 30.88 -48.53
N ILE A 72 54.55 31.02 -49.74
CA ILE A 72 55.18 31.77 -50.82
C ILE A 72 55.33 33.25 -50.46
N GLU A 73 54.30 33.86 -49.86
CA GLU A 73 54.37 35.25 -49.38
C GLU A 73 55.50 35.45 -48.35
N LYS A 74 55.66 34.51 -47.41
CA LYS A 74 56.74 34.57 -46.41
C LYS A 74 58.12 34.37 -47.02
N LEU A 75 58.27 33.50 -48.01
CA LEU A 75 59.53 33.34 -48.73
C LEU A 75 59.92 34.62 -49.48
N ILE A 76 58.94 35.31 -50.05
CA ILE A 76 59.15 36.58 -50.76
C ILE A 76 59.50 37.70 -49.80
N ASP A 77 58.84 37.77 -48.65
CA ASP A 77 59.20 38.73 -47.61
C ASP A 77 60.65 38.51 -47.14
N ILE A 78 61.07 37.25 -46.92
CA ILE A 78 62.46 36.90 -46.57
C ILE A 78 63.43 37.31 -47.68
N LEU A 79 63.16 36.93 -48.93
CA LEU A 79 64.00 37.28 -50.08
C LEU A 79 64.11 38.81 -50.26
N ASN A 80 63.01 39.54 -50.15
CA ASN A 80 62.99 41.00 -50.29
C ASN A 80 63.52 41.76 -49.06
N THR A 81 63.73 41.10 -47.92
CA THR A 81 64.52 41.64 -46.80
C THR A 81 66.02 41.40 -46.97
N SER A 82 66.41 40.37 -47.73
CA SER A 82 67.82 40.04 -47.99
C SER A 82 68.44 40.84 -49.15
N LEU A 83 67.63 41.58 -49.92
CA LEU A 83 68.07 42.38 -51.07
C LEU A 83 68.29 43.86 -50.69
N PRO A 84 69.33 44.54 -51.24
CA PRO A 84 69.55 45.97 -51.03
C PRO A 84 68.38 46.87 -51.46
N ASP A 85 68.16 47.98 -50.75
CA ASP A 85 67.01 48.88 -50.96
C ASP A 85 66.89 49.47 -52.38
N TYR A 86 68.01 49.56 -53.11
CA TYR A 86 68.01 50.03 -54.48
C TYR A 86 67.43 48.99 -55.46
N THR A 87 67.72 47.69 -55.28
CA THR A 87 67.22 46.62 -56.17
C THR A 87 65.75 46.29 -55.88
N LYS A 88 65.32 46.45 -54.63
CA LYS A 88 63.93 46.24 -54.20
C LYS A 88 62.90 47.11 -54.95
N LYS A 89 63.30 48.31 -55.38
CA LYS A 89 62.43 49.28 -56.08
C LYS A 89 62.10 48.90 -57.53
N TYR A 90 62.88 48.00 -58.14
CA TYR A 90 62.75 47.66 -59.56
C TYR A 90 62.24 46.24 -59.79
N ILE A 91 61.87 45.50 -58.74
CA ILE A 91 61.38 44.13 -58.88
C ILE A 91 59.86 44.08 -58.71
N ASP A 92 59.19 43.50 -59.71
CA ASP A 92 57.75 43.21 -59.62
C ASP A 92 57.51 42.03 -58.67
N ARG A 93 56.77 42.30 -57.59
CA ARG A 93 56.38 41.32 -56.57
C ARG A 93 55.57 40.18 -57.18
N ASN A 94 54.73 40.45 -58.19
CA ASN A 94 53.87 39.43 -58.80
C ASN A 94 54.67 38.48 -59.70
N ALA A 95 55.67 38.99 -60.42
CA ALA A 95 56.58 38.16 -61.22
C ALA A 95 57.44 37.23 -60.34
N GLN A 96 57.92 37.71 -59.18
CA GLN A 96 58.61 36.87 -58.18
C GLN A 96 57.70 35.75 -57.65
N ILE A 97 56.44 36.05 -57.34
CA ILE A 97 55.44 35.05 -56.91
C ILE A 97 55.30 33.93 -57.94
N GLN A 98 55.16 34.28 -59.22
CA GLN A 98 54.97 33.27 -60.27
C GLN A 98 56.24 32.42 -60.49
N TYR A 99 57.42 33.03 -60.41
CA TYR A 99 58.69 32.30 -60.57
C TYR A 99 58.95 31.31 -59.42
N ILE A 100 58.73 31.76 -58.17
CA ILE A 100 58.88 30.91 -56.99
C ILE A 100 57.85 29.78 -57.01
N ARG A 101 56.61 30.06 -57.44
CA ARG A 101 55.60 29.01 -57.66
C ARG A 101 56.10 27.97 -58.64
N GLN A 102 56.63 28.36 -59.80
CA GLN A 102 57.08 27.38 -60.80
C GLN A 102 58.24 26.51 -60.33
N LEU A 103 59.14 27.05 -59.50
CA LEU A 103 60.29 26.30 -58.99
C LEU A 103 59.96 25.36 -57.83
N ILE A 104 59.06 25.77 -56.92
CA ILE A 104 58.82 25.06 -55.65
C ILE A 104 57.50 24.25 -55.68
N ALA A 105 56.56 24.55 -56.59
CA ALA A 105 55.25 23.92 -56.59
C ALA A 105 55.31 22.39 -56.65
N ALA A 106 56.15 21.80 -57.52
CA ALA A 106 56.20 20.35 -57.68
C ALA A 106 56.64 19.61 -56.40
N ASP A 107 57.76 20.02 -55.81
CA ASP A 107 58.30 19.39 -54.60
C ASP A 107 57.38 19.64 -53.38
N PHE A 108 56.77 20.82 -53.32
CA PHE A 108 55.85 21.19 -52.25
C PHE A 108 54.53 20.40 -52.35
N ASP A 109 53.97 20.27 -53.55
CA ASP A 109 52.75 19.50 -53.80
C ASP A 109 52.98 18.01 -53.51
N GLU A 110 54.15 17.46 -53.86
CA GLU A 110 54.52 16.08 -53.52
C GLU A 110 54.59 15.88 -51.99
N ALA A 111 55.32 16.75 -51.28
CA ALA A 111 55.43 16.68 -49.82
C ALA A 111 54.09 16.88 -49.11
N MET A 112 53.27 17.82 -49.55
CA MET A 112 51.91 18.03 -49.02
C MET A 112 51.02 16.81 -49.28
N SER A 113 51.09 16.22 -50.48
CA SER A 113 50.33 15.01 -50.80
C SER A 113 50.74 13.83 -49.91
N GLU A 114 52.02 13.70 -49.57
CA GLU A 114 52.52 12.64 -48.68
C GLU A 114 52.05 12.86 -47.24
N ILE A 115 52.07 14.10 -46.75
CA ILE A 115 51.56 14.46 -45.42
C ILE A 115 50.05 14.19 -45.33
N ILE A 116 49.28 14.58 -46.35
CA ILE A 116 47.84 14.34 -46.41
C ILE A 116 47.57 12.84 -46.38
N LYS A 117 48.27 12.04 -47.20
CA LYS A 117 48.15 10.56 -47.20
C LYS A 117 48.45 9.96 -45.82
N LYS A 118 49.53 10.37 -45.17
CA LYS A 118 49.88 9.89 -43.81
C LYS A 118 48.83 10.30 -42.78
N CYS A 119 48.28 11.50 -42.87
CA CYS A 119 47.21 11.97 -41.98
C CYS A 119 45.94 11.15 -42.19
N GLU A 120 45.54 10.91 -43.44
CA GLU A 120 44.40 10.05 -43.77
C GLU A 120 44.59 8.61 -43.29
N GLU A 121 45.77 8.04 -43.45
CA GLU A 121 46.07 6.69 -42.99
C GLU A 121 46.00 6.57 -41.47
N SER A 122 46.53 7.55 -40.73
CA SER A 122 46.42 7.61 -39.27
C SER A 122 44.98 7.76 -38.82
N ALA A 123 44.21 8.68 -39.43
CA ALA A 123 42.79 8.86 -39.13
C ALA A 123 41.97 7.59 -39.44
N LYS A 124 42.27 6.89 -40.55
CA LYS A 124 41.64 5.61 -40.89
C LYS A 124 41.98 4.52 -39.86
N LYS A 125 43.21 4.45 -39.37
CA LYS A 125 43.63 3.48 -38.33
C LYS A 125 42.94 3.73 -37.00
N GLU A 126 42.89 4.98 -36.54
CA GLU A 126 42.17 5.36 -35.33
C GLU A 126 40.68 5.02 -35.46
N TRP A 127 40.05 5.40 -36.57
CA TRP A 127 38.65 5.10 -36.81
C TRP A 127 38.34 3.60 -36.84
N LEU A 128 39.22 2.79 -37.43
CA LEU A 128 39.07 1.34 -37.42
C LEU A 128 39.26 0.75 -36.01
N SER A 129 40.21 1.26 -35.24
CA SER A 129 40.43 0.87 -33.85
C SER A 129 39.20 1.19 -32.99
N ASP A 130 38.70 2.41 -33.06
CA ASP A 130 37.51 2.86 -32.34
C ASP A 130 36.28 2.03 -32.73
N ARG A 131 36.12 1.72 -34.03
CA ARG A 131 35.03 0.85 -34.48
C ARG A 131 35.11 -0.54 -33.85
N ILE A 132 36.29 -1.15 -33.81
CA ILE A 132 36.49 -2.46 -33.19
C ILE A 132 36.21 -2.39 -31.69
N GLU A 133 36.69 -1.36 -31.00
CA GLU A 133 36.45 -1.18 -29.57
C GLU A 133 34.96 -1.00 -29.27
N MET A 134 34.25 -0.23 -30.09
CA MET A 134 32.81 -0.02 -29.93
C MET A 134 32.02 -1.29 -30.25
N GLU A 135 32.40 -2.06 -31.27
CA GLU A 135 31.79 -3.36 -31.56
C GLU A 135 32.00 -4.35 -30.40
N GLN A 136 33.18 -4.36 -29.77
CA GLN A 136 33.45 -5.16 -28.57
C GLN A 136 32.58 -4.74 -27.39
N LYS A 137 32.49 -3.43 -27.10
CA LYS A 137 31.62 -2.91 -26.04
C LYS A 137 30.15 -3.27 -26.26
N ILE A 138 29.67 -3.22 -27.50
CA ILE A 138 28.30 -3.64 -27.86
C ILE A 138 28.13 -5.15 -27.63
N ALA A 139 29.09 -5.97 -28.00
CA ALA A 139 29.04 -7.41 -27.79
C ALA A 139 29.04 -7.77 -26.29
N ASP A 140 29.87 -7.12 -25.49
CA ASP A 140 29.95 -7.31 -24.04
C ASP A 140 28.67 -6.84 -23.34
N ALA A 141 28.13 -5.68 -23.73
CA ALA A 141 26.84 -5.19 -23.23
C ALA A 141 25.69 -6.16 -23.58
N ALA A 142 25.68 -6.69 -24.81
CA ALA A 142 24.69 -7.69 -25.22
C ALA A 142 24.81 -9.00 -24.44
N LYS A 143 26.03 -9.43 -24.10
CA LYS A 143 26.26 -10.60 -23.25
C LYS A 143 25.78 -10.36 -21.82
N GLN A 144 26.11 -9.21 -21.24
CA GLN A 144 25.65 -8.84 -19.89
C GLN A 144 24.12 -8.75 -19.82
N ALA A 145 23.46 -8.19 -20.84
CA ALA A 145 22.01 -8.13 -20.92
C ALA A 145 21.37 -9.53 -20.95
N LYS A 146 21.94 -10.48 -21.72
CA LYS A 146 21.48 -11.87 -21.74
C LYS A 146 21.64 -12.55 -20.38
N GLU A 147 22.82 -12.45 -19.77
CA GLU A 147 23.05 -13.04 -18.45
C GLU A 147 22.14 -12.41 -17.37
N ALA A 148 21.86 -11.11 -17.47
CA ALA A 148 20.91 -10.44 -16.57
C ALA A 148 19.48 -10.95 -16.77
N SER A 149 19.05 -11.17 -18.01
CA SER A 149 17.74 -11.77 -18.33
C SER A 149 17.62 -13.18 -17.76
N GLU A 150 18.63 -14.03 -17.96
CA GLU A 150 18.66 -15.40 -17.42
C GLU A 150 18.64 -15.42 -15.89
N ARG A 151 19.41 -14.52 -15.24
CA ARG A 151 19.38 -14.37 -13.78
C ARG A 151 17.99 -13.95 -13.30
N ASN A 152 17.33 -13.01 -13.98
CA ASN A 152 15.99 -12.56 -13.62
C ASN A 152 14.95 -13.70 -13.79
N GLU A 153 15.02 -14.47 -14.87
CA GLU A 153 14.17 -15.65 -15.07
C GLU A 153 14.38 -16.70 -13.96
N SER A 154 15.63 -16.96 -13.56
CA SER A 154 15.93 -17.88 -12.46
C SER A 154 15.36 -17.39 -11.11
N GLN A 155 15.41 -16.08 -10.85
CA GLN A 155 14.83 -15.45 -9.66
C GLN A 155 13.30 -15.54 -9.67
N LYS A 156 12.68 -15.27 -10.82
CA LYS A 156 11.23 -15.42 -11.01
C LYS A 156 10.80 -16.86 -10.76
N ASN A 157 11.52 -17.85 -11.28
CA ASN A 157 11.24 -19.26 -11.04
C ASN A 157 11.37 -19.63 -9.55
N ARG A 158 12.39 -19.12 -8.86
CA ARG A 158 12.55 -19.31 -7.42
C ARG A 158 11.39 -18.67 -6.63
N MET A 159 10.97 -17.47 -7.01
CA MET A 159 9.83 -16.78 -6.40
C MET A 159 8.54 -17.60 -6.56
N MET A 160 8.23 -18.08 -7.76
CA MET A 160 7.06 -18.93 -8.01
C MET A 160 7.11 -20.24 -7.19
N SER A 161 8.30 -20.83 -7.01
CA SER A 161 8.46 -22.01 -6.15
C SER A 161 8.20 -21.68 -4.68
N LEU A 162 8.68 -20.54 -4.19
CA LEU A 162 8.42 -20.08 -2.83
C LEU A 162 6.94 -19.74 -2.62
N GLU A 163 6.27 -19.15 -3.60
CA GLU A 163 4.83 -18.90 -3.55
C GLU A 163 4.02 -20.19 -3.48
N ARG A 164 4.40 -21.21 -4.27
CA ARG A 164 3.78 -22.55 -4.17
C ARG A 164 3.98 -23.18 -2.80
N GLN A 165 5.19 -23.06 -2.24
CA GLN A 165 5.46 -23.56 -0.88
C GLN A 165 4.67 -22.79 0.18
N LYS A 166 4.58 -21.46 0.07
CA LYS A 166 3.77 -20.62 0.96
C LYS A 166 2.28 -21.01 0.88
N ALA A 167 1.75 -21.23 -0.32
CA ALA A 167 0.38 -21.67 -0.51
C ALA A 167 0.12 -23.04 0.15
N ALA A 168 1.01 -24.01 -0.06
CA ALA A 168 0.90 -25.34 0.57
C ALA A 168 1.01 -25.29 2.11
N LEU A 169 1.88 -24.43 2.65
CA LEU A 169 1.99 -24.22 4.09
C LEU A 169 0.74 -23.54 4.66
N ASN A 170 0.20 -22.53 3.97
CA ASN A 170 -1.04 -21.88 4.37
C ASN A 170 -2.23 -22.84 4.33
N GLU A 171 -2.33 -23.72 3.33
CA GLU A 171 -3.34 -24.78 3.27
C GLU A 171 -3.20 -25.74 4.47
N ARG A 172 -1.98 -26.13 4.81
CA ARG A 172 -1.72 -26.95 6.01
C ARG A 172 -2.09 -26.22 7.31
N ILE A 173 -1.82 -24.92 7.41
CA ILE A 173 -2.22 -24.11 8.55
C ILE A 173 -3.75 -24.08 8.65
N ALA A 174 -4.46 -23.77 7.56
CA ALA A 174 -5.92 -23.77 7.54
C ALA A 174 -6.52 -25.14 7.90
N ALA A 175 -5.92 -26.24 7.43
CA ALA A 175 -6.33 -27.59 7.81
C ALA A 175 -6.11 -27.90 9.29
N LEU A 176 -5.00 -27.41 9.87
CA LEU A 176 -4.73 -27.54 11.31
C LEU A 176 -5.68 -26.69 12.14
N GLU A 177 -5.96 -25.45 11.72
CA GLU A 177 -6.93 -24.55 12.37
C GLU A 177 -8.34 -25.15 12.34
N ALA A 178 -8.76 -25.73 11.23
CA ALA A 178 -10.02 -26.45 11.14
C ALA A 178 -10.05 -27.65 12.09
N LYS A 179 -8.96 -28.42 12.17
CA LYS A 179 -8.85 -29.56 13.09
C LYS A 179 -8.88 -29.12 14.56
N THR A 180 -8.24 -28.01 14.91
CA THR A 180 -8.30 -27.46 16.28
C THR A 180 -9.70 -26.98 16.60
N ALA A 181 -10.38 -26.28 15.67
CA ALA A 181 -11.76 -25.85 15.86
C ALA A 181 -12.71 -27.05 16.07
N THR A 182 -12.55 -28.14 15.31
CA THR A 182 -13.34 -29.36 15.54
C THR A 182 -13.03 -30.02 16.88
N ALA A 183 -11.75 -30.07 17.28
CA ALA A 183 -11.35 -30.66 18.56
C ALA A 183 -11.84 -29.83 19.76
N GLU A 184 -11.87 -28.51 19.63
CA GLU A 184 -12.44 -27.59 20.63
C GLU A 184 -13.96 -27.79 20.75
N ALA A 185 -14.67 -27.90 19.63
CA ALA A 185 -16.09 -28.21 19.63
C ALA A 185 -16.40 -29.59 20.27
N GLU A 186 -15.60 -30.62 19.96
CA GLU A 186 -15.72 -31.94 20.59
C GLU A 186 -15.47 -31.86 22.10
N LYS A 187 -14.46 -31.10 22.55
CA LYS A 187 -14.18 -30.89 23.97
C LYS A 187 -15.35 -30.20 24.69
N GLU A 188 -15.91 -29.14 24.10
CA GLU A 188 -17.09 -28.46 24.64
C GLU A 188 -18.29 -29.40 24.72
N GLN A 189 -18.52 -30.22 23.69
CA GLN A 189 -19.55 -31.27 23.70
C GLN A 189 -19.34 -32.25 24.86
N PHE A 190 -18.14 -32.81 25.04
CA PHE A 190 -17.86 -33.73 26.15
C PHE A 190 -18.05 -33.08 27.52
N GLN A 191 -17.73 -31.79 27.66
CA GLN A 191 -17.98 -31.06 28.90
C GLN A 191 -19.48 -30.91 29.18
N LEU A 192 -20.28 -30.62 28.16
CA LEU A 192 -21.74 -30.54 28.28
C LEU A 192 -22.35 -31.92 28.60
N GLU A 193 -21.88 -32.98 27.95
CA GLU A 193 -22.29 -34.36 28.25
C GLU A 193 -21.94 -34.75 29.69
N THR A 194 -20.74 -34.42 30.16
CA THR A 194 -20.30 -34.69 31.53
C THR A 194 -21.17 -33.93 32.54
N LYS A 195 -21.44 -32.63 32.30
CA LYS A 195 -22.34 -31.82 33.15
C LYS A 195 -23.76 -32.39 33.16
N SER A 196 -24.27 -32.83 32.02
CA SER A 196 -25.60 -33.45 31.88
C SER A 196 -25.68 -34.78 32.62
N LEU A 197 -24.68 -35.67 32.46
CA LEU A 197 -24.59 -36.93 33.19
C LEU A 197 -24.47 -36.71 34.70
N MET A 198 -23.69 -35.72 35.13
CA MET A 198 -23.60 -35.36 36.54
C MET A 198 -24.94 -34.86 37.10
N ASN A 199 -25.69 -34.07 36.32
CA ASN A 199 -27.03 -33.64 36.72
C ASN A 199 -28.00 -34.83 36.82
N LYS A 200 -27.99 -35.72 35.83
CA LYS A 200 -28.77 -36.97 35.88
C LYS A 200 -28.42 -37.81 37.12
N LEU A 201 -27.14 -37.95 37.44
CA LEU A 201 -26.68 -38.69 38.63
C LEU A 201 -27.14 -38.01 39.92
N LYS A 202 -27.07 -36.68 40.01
CA LYS A 202 -27.61 -35.93 41.16
C LYS A 202 -29.12 -36.14 41.32
N VAL A 203 -29.89 -36.09 40.23
CA VAL A 203 -31.33 -36.36 40.27
C VAL A 203 -31.62 -37.80 40.68
N SER A 204 -30.91 -38.78 40.12
CA SER A 204 -31.05 -40.18 40.56
C SER A 204 -30.71 -40.37 42.04
N ALA A 205 -29.69 -39.69 42.55
CA ALA A 205 -29.32 -39.75 43.97
C ALA A 205 -30.41 -39.14 44.88
N VAL A 206 -31.06 -38.06 44.46
CA VAL A 206 -32.22 -37.48 45.18
C VAL A 206 -33.40 -38.46 45.14
N ASN A 207 -33.72 -39.02 43.98
CA ASN A 207 -34.79 -40.01 43.85
C ASN A 207 -34.52 -41.27 44.69
N GLU A 208 -33.28 -41.74 44.78
CA GLU A 208 -32.90 -42.84 45.67
C GLU A 208 -33.10 -42.48 47.15
N ALA A 209 -32.81 -41.24 47.55
CA ALA A 209 -33.07 -40.77 48.91
C ALA A 209 -34.59 -40.71 49.19
N GLU A 210 -35.39 -40.20 48.26
CA GLU A 210 -36.85 -40.18 48.37
C GLU A 210 -37.44 -41.60 48.45
N ILE A 211 -36.95 -42.54 47.63
CA ILE A 211 -37.37 -43.95 47.68
C ILE A 211 -37.05 -44.57 49.04
N LYS A 212 -35.88 -44.27 49.62
CA LYS A 212 -35.52 -44.76 50.96
C LYS A 212 -36.45 -44.20 52.03
N VAL A 213 -36.76 -42.90 51.99
CA VAL A 213 -37.72 -42.28 52.92
C VAL A 213 -39.09 -42.95 52.79
N VAL A 214 -39.60 -43.13 51.58
CA VAL A 214 -40.88 -43.83 51.34
C VAL A 214 -40.84 -45.28 51.81
N GLN A 215 -39.70 -45.98 51.67
CA GLN A 215 -39.52 -47.34 52.20
C GLN A 215 -39.55 -47.35 53.73
N GLU A 216 -38.85 -46.44 54.38
CA GLU A 216 -38.86 -46.28 55.85
C GLU A 216 -40.27 -45.96 56.37
N GLU A 217 -41.00 -45.07 55.70
CA GLU A 217 -42.40 -44.76 56.02
C GLU A 217 -43.31 -45.98 55.81
N CYS A 218 -43.14 -46.74 54.72
CA CYS A 218 -43.88 -47.98 54.50
C CYS A 218 -43.59 -49.04 55.57
N GLU A 219 -42.36 -49.13 56.05
CA GLU A 219 -41.97 -50.01 57.15
C GLU A 219 -42.57 -49.55 58.48
N ALA A 220 -42.51 -48.26 58.79
CA ALA A 220 -43.13 -47.68 59.98
C ALA A 220 -44.65 -47.90 60.00
N LEU A 221 -45.33 -47.66 58.87
CA LEU A 221 -46.77 -47.92 58.71
C LEU A 221 -47.11 -49.40 58.84
N LYS A 222 -46.25 -50.32 58.39
CA LYS A 222 -46.44 -51.76 58.62
C LYS A 222 -46.33 -52.11 60.11
N ILE A 223 -45.34 -51.56 60.80
CA ILE A 223 -45.17 -51.75 62.25
C ILE A 223 -46.38 -51.19 63.00
N GLU A 224 -46.85 -50.00 62.63
CA GLU A 224 -48.04 -49.39 63.23
C GLU A 224 -49.28 -50.23 62.94
N LYS A 225 -49.47 -50.71 61.71
CA LYS A 225 -50.55 -51.63 61.35
C LYS A 225 -50.51 -52.90 62.21
N ASP A 226 -49.35 -53.53 62.35
CA ASP A 226 -49.20 -54.76 63.15
C ASP A 226 -49.45 -54.49 64.64
N ALA A 227 -49.04 -53.33 65.16
CA ALA A 227 -49.33 -52.89 66.51
C ALA A 227 -50.83 -52.63 66.73
N LEU A 228 -51.50 -52.00 65.76
CA LEU A 228 -52.95 -51.79 65.77
C LEU A 228 -53.70 -53.12 65.67
N LEU A 229 -53.26 -54.07 64.85
CA LEU A 229 -53.86 -55.41 64.79
C LEU A 229 -53.74 -56.13 66.13
N LYS A 230 -52.57 -56.09 66.77
CA LYS A 230 -52.40 -56.63 68.14
C LYS A 230 -53.30 -55.93 69.15
N LYS A 231 -53.46 -54.61 69.06
CA LYS A 231 -54.41 -53.86 69.90
C LYS A 231 -55.84 -54.26 69.64
N ILE A 232 -56.22 -54.51 68.38
CA ILE A 232 -57.56 -55.01 68.03
C ILE A 232 -57.76 -56.41 68.60
N GLU A 233 -56.79 -57.32 68.48
CA GLU A 233 -56.86 -58.64 69.10
C GLU A 233 -56.99 -58.55 70.63
N GLN A 234 -56.18 -57.71 71.28
CA GLN A 234 -56.30 -57.43 72.71
C GLN A 234 -57.66 -56.82 73.07
N LEU A 235 -58.16 -55.90 72.26
CA LEU A 235 -59.48 -55.30 72.47
C LEU A 235 -60.59 -56.32 72.27
N ASP A 236 -60.51 -57.20 71.28
CA ASP A 236 -61.45 -58.29 71.06
C ASP A 236 -61.41 -59.29 72.22
N GLU A 237 -60.22 -59.61 72.75
CA GLU A 237 -60.06 -60.37 73.99
C GLU A 237 -60.70 -59.63 75.18
N THR A 238 -60.46 -58.33 75.33
CA THR A 238 -61.08 -57.55 76.40
C THR A 238 -62.60 -57.46 76.23
N ILE A 239 -63.12 -57.31 75.01
CA ILE A 239 -64.55 -57.30 74.71
C ILE A 239 -65.13 -58.69 75.01
N LEU A 240 -64.43 -59.78 74.73
CA LEU A 240 -64.84 -61.13 75.13
C LEU A 240 -64.84 -61.30 76.66
N THR A 241 -63.90 -60.70 77.39
CA THR A 241 -63.91 -60.71 78.87
C THR A 241 -64.99 -59.81 79.47
N LEU A 242 -65.20 -58.60 78.92
CA LEU A 242 -66.21 -57.64 79.34
C LEU A 242 -67.62 -58.09 78.98
N LYS A 243 -67.81 -58.77 77.85
CA LYS A 243 -69.09 -59.40 77.46
C LYS A 243 -69.44 -60.59 78.35
N ASN A 244 -68.46 -61.15 79.07
CA ASN A 244 -68.61 -62.19 80.08
C ASN A 244 -68.58 -61.66 81.53
N GLN A 245 -68.60 -60.34 81.74
CA GLN A 245 -68.60 -59.72 83.07
C GLN A 245 -69.81 -58.77 83.18
N PRO A 246 -70.62 -58.85 84.25
CA PRO A 246 -71.83 -58.04 84.35
C PRO A 246 -71.45 -56.57 84.52
N ALA A 247 -72.12 -55.75 83.72
CA ALA A 247 -71.95 -54.30 83.61
C ALA A 247 -71.98 -53.58 84.96
N ALA A 248 -70.87 -52.92 85.28
CA ALA A 248 -70.83 -51.73 86.13
C ALA A 248 -69.58 -50.94 85.79
N GLU A 249 -69.63 -49.62 86.00
CA GLU A 249 -68.53 -48.65 85.91
C GLU A 249 -68.35 -47.91 84.57
N SER A 250 -69.45 -47.27 84.15
CA SER A 250 -69.48 -46.20 83.14
C SER A 250 -69.29 -44.80 83.75
N GLN A 251 -68.42 -44.64 84.76
CA GLN A 251 -68.29 -43.35 85.48
C GLN A 251 -66.85 -42.87 85.77
N GLN A 252 -65.83 -43.52 85.19
CA GLN A 252 -64.43 -43.03 85.23
C GLN A 252 -63.90 -42.57 83.86
N ALA A 253 -64.63 -42.82 82.77
CA ALA A 253 -64.22 -42.47 81.41
C ALA A 253 -64.23 -40.96 81.13
N ASP A 254 -65.04 -40.18 81.86
CA ASP A 254 -65.20 -38.74 81.56
C ASP A 254 -64.10 -37.85 82.18
N SER A 255 -63.38 -38.30 83.22
CA SER A 255 -62.29 -37.50 83.81
C SER A 255 -60.95 -37.71 83.10
N THR A 256 -60.69 -38.91 82.57
CA THR A 256 -59.48 -39.22 81.79
C THR A 256 -59.53 -38.57 80.40
N LEU A 257 -60.72 -38.49 79.80
CA LEU A 257 -60.93 -37.78 78.54
C LEU A 257 -60.64 -36.27 78.66
N ALA A 258 -60.95 -35.67 79.83
CA ALA A 258 -60.68 -34.25 80.07
C ALA A 258 -59.18 -33.94 80.18
N GLU A 259 -58.39 -34.80 80.83
CA GLU A 259 -56.93 -34.67 80.91
C GLU A 259 -56.26 -34.91 79.55
N GLU A 260 -56.78 -35.82 78.73
CA GLU A 260 -56.30 -36.03 77.36
C GLU A 260 -56.61 -34.83 76.46
N ILE A 261 -57.78 -34.21 76.60
CA ILE A 261 -58.14 -32.97 75.88
C ILE A 261 -57.17 -31.83 76.25
N GLU A 262 -56.76 -31.69 77.51
CA GLU A 262 -55.74 -30.70 77.91
C GLU A 262 -54.36 -30.98 77.31
N LYS A 263 -53.93 -32.26 77.26
CA LYS A 263 -52.69 -32.66 76.58
C LYS A 263 -52.74 -32.34 75.08
N TYR A 264 -53.85 -32.65 74.40
CA TYR A 264 -54.00 -32.29 72.99
C TYR A 264 -54.05 -30.77 72.79
N LYS A 265 -54.64 -30.01 73.71
CA LYS A 265 -54.68 -28.55 73.64
C LYS A 265 -53.29 -27.91 73.79
N THR A 266 -52.44 -28.45 74.67
CA THR A 266 -51.05 -27.99 74.80
C THR A 266 -50.21 -28.33 73.56
N VAL A 267 -50.38 -29.53 72.98
CA VAL A 267 -49.72 -29.92 71.71
C VAL A 267 -50.18 -29.02 70.56
N ILE A 268 -51.48 -28.75 70.42
CA ILE A 268 -52.04 -27.85 69.40
C ILE A 268 -51.46 -26.44 69.58
N SER A 269 -51.34 -25.93 70.81
CA SER A 269 -50.72 -24.63 71.06
C SER A 269 -49.23 -24.58 70.67
N GLY A 270 -48.50 -25.68 70.88
CA GLY A 270 -47.10 -25.81 70.46
C GLY A 270 -46.94 -25.85 68.95
N LEU A 271 -47.81 -26.60 68.26
CA LEU A 271 -47.86 -26.62 66.79
C LEU A 271 -48.21 -25.25 66.23
N GLN A 272 -49.15 -24.53 66.85
CA GLN A 272 -49.54 -23.18 66.43
C GLN A 272 -48.40 -22.17 66.61
N ALA A 273 -47.61 -22.26 67.68
CA ALA A 273 -46.41 -21.46 67.87
C ALA A 273 -45.31 -21.82 66.86
N SER A 274 -45.19 -23.09 66.46
CA SER A 274 -44.25 -23.53 65.42
C SER A 274 -44.63 -22.98 64.04
N ILE A 275 -45.93 -23.00 63.69
CA ILE A 275 -46.45 -22.42 62.45
C ILE A 275 -46.18 -20.90 62.42
N GLN A 276 -46.34 -20.20 63.54
CA GLN A 276 -46.02 -18.77 63.63
C GLN A 276 -44.53 -18.50 63.39
N ARG A 277 -43.63 -19.29 64.01
CA ARG A 277 -42.18 -19.17 63.75
C ARG A 277 -41.81 -19.44 62.29
N GLN A 278 -42.41 -20.47 61.68
CA GLN A 278 -42.18 -20.77 60.26
C GLN A 278 -42.70 -19.67 59.35
N ASN A 279 -43.84 -19.05 59.68
CA ASN A 279 -44.33 -17.88 58.94
C ASN A 279 -43.38 -16.68 59.09
N ASP A 280 -42.87 -16.41 60.30
CA ASP A 280 -41.89 -15.33 60.52
C ASP A 280 -40.57 -15.59 59.74
N GLU A 281 -40.10 -16.84 59.70
CA GLU A 281 -38.97 -17.25 58.85
C GLU A 281 -39.27 -17.08 57.36
N MET A 282 -40.48 -17.42 56.90
CA MET A 282 -40.91 -17.20 55.51
C MET A 282 -40.98 -15.71 55.17
N TYR A 283 -41.42 -14.85 56.08
CA TYR A 283 -41.39 -13.40 55.89
C TYR A 283 -39.96 -12.86 55.85
N ALA A 284 -39.06 -13.36 56.69
CA ALA A 284 -37.64 -12.99 56.68
C ALA A 284 -36.94 -13.46 55.40
N LEU A 285 -37.22 -14.68 54.93
CA LEU A 285 -36.71 -15.20 53.66
C LEU A 285 -37.27 -14.43 52.47
N ASN A 286 -38.56 -14.11 52.44
CA ASN A 286 -39.15 -13.28 51.39
C ASN A 286 -38.56 -11.86 51.38
N ARG A 287 -38.23 -11.30 52.55
CA ARG A 287 -37.52 -10.02 52.63
C ARG A 287 -36.09 -10.12 52.09
N GLN A 288 -35.35 -11.17 52.45
CA GLN A 288 -34.02 -11.44 51.88
C GLN A 288 -34.08 -11.71 50.36
N LEU A 289 -35.15 -12.33 49.88
CA LEU A 289 -35.38 -12.61 48.46
C LEU A 289 -35.80 -11.35 47.70
N ALA A 290 -36.51 -10.42 48.34
CA ALA A 290 -36.79 -9.09 47.81
C ALA A 290 -35.53 -8.19 47.79
N GLU A 291 -34.66 -8.28 48.81
CA GLU A 291 -33.36 -7.59 48.86
C GLU A 291 -32.35 -8.17 47.85
N LYS A 292 -32.38 -9.48 47.58
CA LYS A 292 -31.62 -10.11 46.48
C LYS A 292 -32.32 -9.98 45.11
N GLY A 293 -33.61 -9.68 45.11
CA GLY A 293 -34.47 -9.54 43.94
C GLY A 293 -34.36 -8.18 43.23
N THR A 294 -33.51 -7.27 43.73
CA THR A 294 -33.08 -6.13 42.94
C THR A 294 -31.90 -6.53 42.07
N ASP A 295 -32.22 -6.97 40.86
CA ASP A 295 -31.42 -6.88 39.63
C ASP A 295 -30.93 -5.43 39.42
N MET A 296 -30.09 -4.88 40.30
CA MET A 296 -29.45 -3.57 40.13
C MET A 296 -28.16 -3.76 39.36
N SER A 297 -27.28 -4.66 39.82
CA SER A 297 -26.02 -4.98 39.15
C SER A 297 -26.21 -5.52 37.73
N LEU A 298 -27.13 -6.47 37.53
CA LEU A 298 -27.40 -7.03 36.21
C LEU A 298 -28.06 -6.01 35.27
N ARG A 299 -28.86 -5.10 35.81
CA ARG A 299 -29.56 -4.08 35.02
C ARG A 299 -28.63 -2.93 34.65
N ASP A 300 -27.66 -2.61 35.51
CA ASP A 300 -26.57 -1.70 35.22
C ASP A 300 -25.65 -2.27 34.14
N GLU A 301 -25.24 -3.55 34.25
CA GLU A 301 -24.48 -4.24 33.19
C GLU A 301 -25.24 -4.30 31.86
N ILE A 302 -26.55 -4.57 31.88
CA ILE A 302 -27.40 -4.55 30.67
C ILE A 302 -27.45 -3.14 30.06
N ASN A 303 -27.55 -2.10 30.87
CA ASN A 303 -27.57 -0.72 30.38
C ASN A 303 -26.21 -0.31 29.80
N GLU A 304 -25.12 -0.75 30.41
CA GLU A 304 -23.75 -0.47 29.97
C GLU A 304 -23.46 -1.16 28.63
N LEU A 305 -23.79 -2.46 28.52
CA LEU A 305 -23.71 -3.22 27.26
C LEU A 305 -24.60 -2.61 26.16
N LYS A 306 -25.78 -2.10 26.52
CA LYS A 306 -26.68 -1.44 25.57
C LYS A 306 -26.10 -0.12 25.04
N ASN A 307 -25.43 0.65 25.89
CA ASN A 307 -24.74 1.87 25.48
C ASN A 307 -23.51 1.58 24.61
N GLU A 308 -22.73 0.55 24.93
CA GLU A 308 -21.62 0.09 24.07
C GLU A 308 -22.11 -0.42 22.72
N LEU A 309 -23.24 -1.13 22.66
CA LEU A 309 -23.82 -1.57 21.41
C LEU A 309 -24.31 -0.39 20.57
N ALA A 310 -24.88 0.65 21.21
CA ALA A 310 -25.27 1.88 20.53
C ALA A 310 -24.07 2.67 19.98
N SER A 311 -22.95 2.72 20.69
CA SER A 311 -21.74 3.39 20.20
C SER A 311 -21.10 2.62 19.04
N LYS A 312 -20.98 1.29 19.15
CA LYS A 312 -20.45 0.42 18.10
C LYS A 312 -21.30 0.45 16.83
N THR A 313 -22.61 0.52 16.96
CA THR A 313 -23.51 0.66 15.80
C THR A 313 -23.39 2.03 15.13
N HIS A 314 -23.09 3.10 15.86
CA HIS A 314 -22.80 4.41 15.26
C HIS A 314 -21.44 4.42 14.54
N GLU A 315 -20.39 3.84 15.15
CA GLU A 315 -19.09 3.66 14.50
C GLU A 315 -19.22 2.87 13.19
N ALA A 316 -19.98 1.78 13.19
CA ALA A 316 -20.23 0.97 11.99
C ALA A 316 -20.91 1.77 10.87
N LYS A 317 -21.85 2.67 11.20
CA LYS A 317 -22.48 3.56 10.22
C LYS A 317 -21.50 4.56 9.61
N LEU A 318 -20.64 5.17 10.44
CA LEU A 318 -19.61 6.09 9.96
C LEU A 318 -18.59 5.38 9.04
N PHE A 319 -18.22 4.14 9.36
CA PHE A 319 -17.37 3.34 8.47
C PHE A 319 -18.07 2.98 7.16
N ALA A 320 -19.37 2.69 7.18
CA ALA A 320 -20.16 2.44 5.97
C ALA A 320 -20.26 3.70 5.08
N GLU A 321 -20.52 4.88 5.66
CA GLU A 321 -20.54 6.15 4.92
C GLU A 321 -19.19 6.44 4.26
N LYS A 322 -18.08 6.27 5.00
CA LYS A 322 -16.72 6.41 4.44
C LYS A 322 -16.46 5.41 3.31
N ALA A 323 -16.93 4.17 3.45
CA ALA A 323 -16.80 3.17 2.38
C ALA A 323 -17.56 3.60 1.11
N GLU A 324 -18.78 4.12 1.24
CA GLU A 324 -19.53 4.66 0.11
C GLU A 324 -18.85 5.86 -0.55
N GLU A 325 -18.24 6.76 0.23
CA GLU A 325 -17.45 7.88 -0.30
C GLU A 325 -16.22 7.39 -1.06
N THR A 326 -15.49 6.40 -0.52
CA THR A 326 -14.35 5.81 -1.22
C THR A 326 -14.76 5.11 -2.51
N ASP A 327 -15.91 4.45 -2.55
CA ASP A 327 -16.46 3.83 -3.76
C ASP A 327 -16.86 4.87 -4.80
N LYS A 328 -17.44 6.01 -4.38
CA LYS A 328 -17.75 7.12 -5.29
C LYS A 328 -16.48 7.70 -5.89
N LEU A 329 -15.44 7.94 -5.10
CA LEU A 329 -14.15 8.42 -5.58
C LEU A 329 -13.48 7.41 -6.52
N ALA A 330 -13.51 6.13 -6.19
CA ALA A 330 -12.98 5.07 -7.05
C ALA A 330 -13.70 5.02 -8.41
N ARG A 331 -15.04 5.19 -8.43
CA ARG A 331 -15.82 5.29 -9.68
C ARG A 331 -15.45 6.53 -10.49
N GLN A 332 -15.29 7.68 -9.86
CA GLN A 332 -14.86 8.92 -10.54
C GLN A 332 -13.46 8.79 -11.15
N LEU A 333 -12.52 8.19 -10.41
CA LEU A 333 -11.18 7.92 -10.92
C LEU A 333 -11.23 6.95 -12.10
N LYS A 334 -12.00 5.87 -12.00
CA LYS A 334 -12.17 4.91 -13.09
C LYS A 334 -12.77 5.57 -14.34
N GLU A 335 -13.80 6.40 -14.19
CA GLU A 335 -14.41 7.12 -15.31
C GLU A 335 -13.43 8.12 -15.94
N SER A 336 -12.61 8.79 -15.12
CA SER A 336 -11.56 9.68 -15.63
C SER A 336 -10.47 8.92 -16.42
N ALA A 337 -10.07 7.74 -15.94
CA ALA A 337 -9.10 6.88 -16.61
C ALA A 337 -9.64 6.30 -17.92
N GLU A 338 -10.94 5.93 -17.96
CA GLU A 338 -11.58 5.48 -19.19
C GLU A 338 -11.71 6.62 -20.22
N ARG A 339 -11.95 7.86 -19.78
CA ARG A 339 -11.96 9.03 -20.67
C ARG A 339 -10.58 9.33 -21.25
N THR A 340 -9.52 9.32 -20.43
CA THR A 340 -8.15 9.54 -20.94
C THR A 340 -7.70 8.40 -21.85
N GLN A 341 -8.04 7.15 -21.53
CA GLN A 341 -7.74 6.02 -22.40
C GLN A 341 -8.43 6.12 -23.76
N LYS A 342 -9.70 6.56 -23.80
CA LYS A 342 -10.41 6.82 -25.07
C LYS A 342 -9.77 7.96 -25.86
N GLN A 343 -9.38 9.05 -25.20
CA GLN A 343 -8.67 10.16 -25.86
C GLN A 343 -7.35 9.70 -26.47
N HIS A 344 -6.55 8.91 -25.75
CA HIS A 344 -5.32 8.33 -26.29
C HIS A 344 -5.59 7.38 -27.46
N ALA A 345 -6.63 6.56 -27.39
CA ALA A 345 -7.01 5.68 -28.51
C ALA A 345 -7.42 6.49 -29.76
N ASP A 346 -8.22 7.55 -29.60
CA ASP A 346 -8.64 8.43 -30.70
C ASP A 346 -7.45 9.20 -31.30
N GLU A 347 -6.49 9.63 -30.48
CA GLU A 347 -5.25 10.28 -30.91
C GLU A 347 -4.32 9.30 -31.64
N GLU A 348 -4.19 8.07 -31.14
CA GLU A 348 -3.45 7.01 -31.82
C GLU A 348 -4.06 6.68 -33.20
N GLU A 349 -5.38 6.62 -33.32
CA GLU A 349 -6.05 6.41 -34.61
C GLU A 349 -5.79 7.57 -35.58
N LYS A 350 -5.83 8.82 -35.11
CA LYS A 350 -5.48 10.00 -35.93
C LYS A 350 -4.03 9.93 -36.42
N LEU A 351 -3.09 9.62 -35.53
CA LEU A 351 -1.67 9.48 -35.88
C LEU A 351 -1.44 8.32 -36.86
N ARG A 352 -2.14 7.19 -36.69
CA ARG A 352 -2.08 6.06 -37.65
C ARG A 352 -2.56 6.49 -39.03
N ASN A 353 -3.69 7.19 -39.09
CA ASN A 353 -4.23 7.70 -40.35
C ASN A 353 -3.28 8.71 -41.02
N GLU A 354 -2.65 9.59 -40.24
CA GLU A 354 -1.66 10.56 -40.74
C GLU A 354 -0.39 9.87 -41.26
N ILE A 355 0.14 8.88 -40.54
CA ILE A 355 1.26 8.05 -40.99
C ILE A 355 0.90 7.33 -42.30
N GLU A 356 -0.33 6.83 -42.43
CA GLU A 356 -0.80 6.17 -43.64
C GLU A 356 -0.91 7.16 -44.83
N SER A 357 -1.42 8.37 -44.60
CA SER A 357 -1.44 9.42 -45.64
C SER A 357 -0.02 9.84 -46.07
N LEU A 358 0.90 10.02 -45.11
CA LEU A 358 2.29 10.38 -45.40
C LEU A 358 3.04 9.26 -46.11
N ARG A 359 2.74 7.99 -45.81
CA ARG A 359 3.28 6.84 -46.55
C ARG A 359 2.78 6.82 -47.99
N ASN A 360 1.49 7.06 -48.20
CA ASN A 360 0.90 7.12 -49.54
C ASN A 360 1.47 8.30 -50.34
N GLU A 361 1.66 9.46 -49.72
CA GLU A 361 2.28 10.63 -50.32
C GLU A 361 3.74 10.36 -50.68
N ASN A 362 4.54 9.83 -49.76
CA ASN A 362 5.93 9.44 -50.02
C ASN A 362 6.04 8.40 -51.15
N ALA A 363 5.15 7.40 -51.19
CA ALA A 363 5.11 6.43 -52.27
C ALA A 363 4.76 7.07 -53.62
N SER A 364 3.89 8.08 -53.63
CA SER A 364 3.56 8.84 -54.83
C SER A 364 4.72 9.71 -55.31
N LEU A 365 5.45 10.35 -54.39
CA LEU A 365 6.64 11.16 -54.67
C LEU A 365 7.79 10.30 -55.18
N GLN A 366 8.01 9.12 -54.59
CA GLN A 366 8.99 8.15 -55.10
C GLN A 366 8.66 7.72 -56.53
N LYS A 367 7.40 7.39 -56.84
CA LYS A 367 6.96 7.09 -58.21
C LYS A 367 7.17 8.27 -59.17
N GLN A 368 7.01 9.51 -58.70
CA GLN A 368 7.29 10.70 -59.51
C GLN A 368 8.79 10.91 -59.74
N LEU A 369 9.63 10.65 -58.73
CA LEU A 369 11.07 10.68 -58.85
C LEU A 369 11.57 9.61 -59.81
N GLU A 370 11.08 8.38 -59.72
CA GLU A 370 11.39 7.29 -60.66
C GLU A 370 10.99 7.65 -62.09
N LYS A 371 9.83 8.27 -62.30
CA LYS A 371 9.42 8.77 -63.62
C LYS A 371 10.33 9.90 -64.12
N LYS A 372 10.82 10.78 -63.24
CA LYS A 372 11.75 11.86 -63.60
C LYS A 372 13.16 11.35 -63.86
N THR A 373 13.65 10.37 -63.10
CA THR A 373 14.96 9.73 -63.31
C THR A 373 14.93 8.86 -64.57
N ALA A 374 13.84 8.15 -64.84
CA ALA A 374 13.66 7.40 -66.09
C ALA A 374 13.59 8.33 -67.33
N LYS A 375 12.98 9.51 -67.20
CA LYS A 375 13.01 10.55 -68.25
C LYS A 375 14.40 11.15 -68.41
N ARG A 376 15.10 11.43 -67.31
CA ARG A 376 16.47 11.96 -67.32
C ARG A 376 17.51 10.94 -67.82
N SER A 377 17.29 9.64 -67.63
CA SER A 377 18.12 8.57 -68.21
C SER A 377 17.85 8.33 -69.69
N ILE A 378 16.73 8.82 -70.23
CA ILE A 378 16.43 8.80 -71.66
C ILE A 378 17.10 9.98 -72.39
N ASP A 379 17.36 11.10 -71.71
CA ASP A 379 18.03 12.28 -72.28
C ASP A 379 19.57 12.21 -72.25
N MET A 380 20.16 11.13 -71.74
CA MET A 380 21.61 11.02 -71.51
C MET A 380 22.16 9.70 -72.07
N SER A 381 22.03 9.50 -73.37
CA SER A 381 22.65 8.39 -74.10
C SER A 381 23.05 8.75 -75.53
N VAL A 382 24.12 9.55 -75.67
CA VAL A 382 25.07 9.45 -76.80
C VAL A 382 26.49 9.69 -76.28
N ASP A 383 27.39 8.84 -76.76
CA ASP A 383 28.85 8.79 -76.69
C ASP A 383 29.57 8.02 -75.56
N THR A 384 30.16 6.93 -76.05
CA THR A 384 31.07 5.89 -75.56
C THR A 384 32.45 6.41 -75.14
N VAL A 385 33.08 5.78 -74.13
CA VAL A 385 34.48 5.27 -74.17
C VAL A 385 34.63 4.08 -73.19
N GLU A 386 35.48 3.16 -73.62
CA GLU A 386 35.86 1.81 -73.22
C GLU A 386 36.45 1.59 -71.81
N GLU A 387 36.19 0.37 -71.32
CA GLU A 387 37.12 -0.62 -70.76
C GLU A 387 37.89 -0.34 -69.45
N SER A 388 37.53 -1.08 -68.39
CA SER A 388 38.38 -2.14 -67.80
C SER A 388 37.74 -2.70 -66.51
N GLU A 389 37.55 -4.02 -66.48
CA GLU A 389 37.40 -4.82 -65.25
C GLU A 389 38.73 -4.81 -64.47
N PRO A 390 38.79 -4.98 -63.12
CA PRO A 390 38.16 -6.13 -62.47
C PRO A 390 37.79 -6.03 -60.96
N LYS A 391 37.21 -7.14 -60.48
CA LYS A 391 37.11 -7.64 -59.08
C LYS A 391 35.90 -7.23 -58.23
N HIS A 392 34.92 -8.14 -58.27
CA HIS A 392 34.16 -8.72 -57.16
C HIS A 392 34.42 -8.14 -55.75
N VAL A 393 33.52 -7.28 -55.26
CA VAL A 393 33.31 -7.03 -53.83
C VAL A 393 31.80 -6.83 -53.59
N VAL A 394 31.27 -7.64 -52.67
CA VAL A 394 29.89 -7.60 -52.17
C VAL A 394 29.64 -6.27 -51.45
N PRO A 395 28.56 -5.50 -51.73
CA PRO A 395 28.19 -4.40 -50.87
C PRO A 395 27.47 -4.93 -49.63
N GLU A 396 28.13 -4.82 -48.49
CA GLU A 396 27.54 -4.94 -47.17
C GLU A 396 26.36 -3.98 -47.01
N LYS A 397 25.23 -4.52 -46.54
CA LYS A 397 24.12 -3.72 -46.03
C LYS A 397 24.59 -2.93 -44.82
N LYS A 398 24.79 -1.62 -44.97
CA LYS A 398 24.89 -0.70 -43.83
C LYS A 398 23.58 -0.77 -43.05
N LYS A 399 23.63 -1.40 -41.88
CA LYS A 399 22.59 -1.24 -40.85
C LYS A 399 22.67 0.21 -40.39
N GLN A 400 21.71 1.03 -40.79
CA GLN A 400 21.44 2.26 -40.06
C GLN A 400 20.96 1.85 -38.67
N THR A 401 21.80 2.11 -37.67
CA THR A 401 21.40 2.16 -36.27
C THR A 401 20.31 3.21 -36.13
N THR A 402 19.06 2.78 -35.99
CA THR A 402 17.99 3.59 -35.44
C THR A 402 18.34 3.86 -33.98
N VAL A 403 18.81 5.07 -33.70
CA VAL A 403 18.80 5.62 -32.34
C VAL A 403 17.32 5.74 -31.96
N SER A 404 16.87 4.88 -31.05
CA SER A 404 15.53 4.97 -30.46
C SER A 404 15.40 6.32 -29.78
N ALA A 405 14.63 7.23 -30.36
CA ALA A 405 14.25 8.51 -29.77
C ALA A 405 13.16 8.33 -28.70
N ILE A 406 13.36 7.38 -27.79
CA ILE A 406 12.48 7.12 -26.65
C ILE A 406 13.37 6.88 -25.43
N ASP A 407 14.06 7.92 -24.98
CA ASP A 407 14.66 7.96 -23.65
C ASP A 407 15.00 9.41 -23.21
N TYR A 408 14.19 10.39 -23.64
CA TYR A 408 14.31 11.78 -23.19
C TYR A 408 12.95 12.41 -22.84
N SER A 409 12.09 11.70 -22.11
CA SER A 409 10.89 12.31 -21.53
C SER A 409 10.54 11.86 -20.11
N SER A 410 11.40 11.09 -19.44
CA SER A 410 11.20 10.67 -18.04
C SER A 410 11.80 11.63 -16.99
N GLU A 411 12.38 12.75 -17.41
CA GLU A 411 12.87 13.81 -16.51
C GLU A 411 12.22 15.15 -16.84
N TYR A 412 10.89 15.22 -16.78
CA TYR A 412 10.18 16.49 -16.60
C TYR A 412 9.26 16.37 -15.39
N THR A 413 9.85 16.55 -14.21
CA THR A 413 9.19 16.60 -12.90
C THR A 413 8.49 17.95 -12.71
N ASP A 414 7.66 18.35 -13.68
CA ASP A 414 7.04 19.69 -13.71
C ASP A 414 5.50 19.64 -13.78
N TRP A 415 4.89 18.45 -13.62
CA TRP A 415 3.43 18.29 -13.51
C TRP A 415 2.94 18.16 -12.05
N LEU A 416 3.69 18.71 -11.09
CA LEU A 416 3.34 18.62 -9.66
C LEU A 416 3.43 19.97 -8.93
N LEU A 417 3.20 21.06 -9.66
CA LEU A 417 2.90 22.36 -9.06
C LEU A 417 1.41 22.67 -9.24
N PRO A 418 0.64 22.83 -8.15
CA PRO A 418 -0.69 23.42 -8.25
C PRO A 418 -0.53 24.91 -8.58
N THR A 419 -0.96 25.32 -9.77
CA THR A 419 -1.21 26.73 -10.06
C THR A 419 -2.45 27.17 -9.27
N PRO A 420 -2.40 28.26 -8.47
CA PRO A 420 -3.61 28.80 -7.86
C PRO A 420 -4.50 29.42 -8.96
N PRO A 421 -5.83 29.20 -8.96
CA PRO A 421 -6.71 29.76 -9.98
C PRO A 421 -6.81 31.28 -9.83
N SER A 422 -6.31 32.01 -10.83
CA SER A 422 -6.63 33.43 -11.04
C SER A 422 -7.93 33.54 -11.84
N VAL A 423 -9.07 33.75 -11.18
CA VAL A 423 -10.22 34.43 -11.82
C VAL A 423 -10.92 35.31 -10.78
N SER A 424 -10.98 36.58 -11.15
CA SER A 424 -11.72 37.71 -10.58
C SER A 424 -13.13 37.41 -10.10
N ILE A 425 -13.40 37.83 -8.87
CA ILE A 425 -14.71 38.06 -8.27
C ILE A 425 -15.37 39.27 -8.98
N PRO A 426 -16.60 39.16 -9.50
CA PRO A 426 -17.39 40.34 -9.83
C PRO A 426 -17.81 41.06 -8.54
N ILE A 427 -17.36 42.30 -8.41
CA ILE A 427 -17.84 43.27 -7.44
C ILE A 427 -19.17 43.81 -7.98
N GLU A 428 -20.27 43.52 -7.30
CA GLU A 428 -21.44 44.41 -7.30
C GLU A 428 -21.51 45.03 -5.91
N GLU A 429 -21.13 46.32 -5.85
CA GLU A 429 -21.49 47.24 -4.77
C GLU A 429 -22.98 47.56 -4.95
N ASP A 430 -23.78 47.41 -3.89
CA ASP A 430 -24.90 48.32 -3.61
C ASP A 430 -25.33 48.22 -2.13
N GLU A 431 -25.04 49.33 -1.46
CA GLU A 431 -25.75 50.02 -0.36
C GLU A 431 -26.21 49.29 0.92
N GLU A 432 -25.70 49.84 2.03
CA GLU A 432 -26.15 49.67 3.41
C GLU A 432 -27.66 49.95 3.60
N PRO A 433 -28.26 49.50 4.72
CA PRO A 433 -28.31 50.46 5.83
C PRO A 433 -28.01 49.86 7.22
N GLU A 434 -27.51 50.77 8.06
CA GLU A 434 -27.27 50.70 9.49
C GLU A 434 -28.45 50.15 10.32
N GLU A 435 -28.16 49.46 11.45
CA GLU A 435 -28.47 49.97 12.81
C GLU A 435 -28.16 48.95 13.95
N LYS A 436 -27.11 49.29 14.71
CA LYS A 436 -26.89 49.26 16.18
C LYS A 436 -26.75 47.97 17.04
N PRO A 437 -25.96 48.06 18.15
CA PRO A 437 -25.41 46.91 18.88
C PRO A 437 -25.81 46.79 20.37
N ALA A 438 -25.83 45.58 20.94
CA ALA A 438 -25.70 45.30 22.39
C ALA A 438 -25.53 43.77 22.57
N GLY A 439 -24.73 43.20 23.46
CA GLY A 439 -23.95 43.70 24.58
C GLY A 439 -22.95 42.64 25.06
N LYS A 440 -21.99 43.10 25.85
CA LYS A 440 -20.88 42.35 26.45
C LYS A 440 -21.33 41.49 27.64
N GLN A 441 -20.36 40.68 28.10
CA GLN A 441 -20.11 40.15 29.45
C GLN A 441 -20.63 38.75 29.75
N GLU A 442 -20.00 37.92 30.56
CA GLU A 442 -18.60 37.67 30.94
C GLU A 442 -18.65 36.42 31.83
N LYS A 443 -17.49 35.81 32.02
CA LYS A 443 -17.24 34.51 32.65
C LYS A 443 -17.50 34.47 34.18
N ARG A 444 -17.41 33.23 34.70
CA ARG A 444 -16.97 32.76 36.06
C ARG A 444 -18.13 32.45 37.03
N HIS A 445 -18.07 31.48 37.95
CA HIS A 445 -16.97 30.70 38.52
C HIS A 445 -17.48 29.36 39.15
N ALA A 446 -16.52 28.58 39.64
CA ALA A 446 -16.57 27.22 40.18
C ALA A 446 -17.37 27.03 41.48
N GLY A 447 -17.67 25.76 41.78
CA GLY A 447 -17.99 25.31 43.14
C GLY A 447 -18.41 23.83 43.18
N ASN A 448 -17.47 22.94 43.52
CA ASN A 448 -17.78 21.62 44.06
C ASN A 448 -17.65 21.75 45.60
N PRO A 449 -18.51 21.08 46.40
CA PRO A 449 -17.92 20.13 47.34
C PRO A 449 -18.79 18.89 47.61
N ASN A 450 -18.11 17.89 48.15
CA ASN A 450 -18.56 16.56 48.54
C ASN A 450 -19.25 16.54 49.93
N ALA A 451 -20.21 15.61 50.09
CA ALA A 451 -20.73 14.93 51.31
C ALA A 451 -21.70 15.69 52.26
N PRO A 452 -22.36 14.99 53.22
CA PRO A 452 -23.25 13.80 53.16
C PRO A 452 -24.59 14.05 53.92
N GLU A 453 -25.43 13.02 54.06
CA GLU A 453 -26.64 12.96 54.94
C GLU A 453 -27.85 13.82 54.57
N GLN A 454 -28.92 13.20 54.04
CA GLN A 454 -30.27 13.28 54.63
C GLN A 454 -31.00 11.95 54.36
N MET A 455 -31.24 11.21 55.44
CA MET A 455 -32.31 10.23 55.50
C MET A 455 -33.67 10.94 55.40
N GLU A 456 -34.66 10.16 54.96
CA GLU A 456 -36.05 10.13 55.44
C GLU A 456 -37.17 10.41 54.43
N LEU A 457 -38.04 9.40 54.37
CA LEU A 457 -39.45 9.38 53.99
C LEU A 457 -39.79 9.77 52.55
N PHE A 458 -40.38 8.85 51.79
CA PHE A 458 -41.83 8.76 51.63
C PHE A 458 -42.21 7.54 50.78
N THR A 459 -43.13 6.74 51.36
CA THR A 459 -44.13 5.83 50.77
C THR A 459 -43.72 4.76 49.76
#